data_AF-K2MNN1-F1
#
_entry.id   AF-K2MNN1-F1
#
_cell.length_a   1.000
_cell.length_b   1.000
_cell.length_c   1.000
_cell.angle_alpha   90.00
_cell.angle_beta   90.00
_cell.angle_gamma   90.00
#
_symmetry.space_group_name_H-M   'P 1'
#
loop_
_entity.id
_entity.type
_entity.pdbx_description
1 polymer ?
#
loop_
_entity_poly.entity_id
_entity_poly.type
_entity_poly.pdbx_seq_one_letter_code
_entity_poly.pdbx_strand_id
1 'polypeptide(L)'
;MYLQGVNFGDSEYAEAQRVLSGSNLTFSGVFTVDSSATGGGAKKEVFDAAWEAFADTRPQAVIVFAPPIPDTVKFIGRMLTDKRTTGAYLLVPLVLQELFLRDPCAAVAGGVEFVPGQVITTGTSPLAKDTRYKAIQRFQKVMQDYLAHSGQTQYADNDHFLKDDGDGEMMVAGWIAGEVLSQALGSREWVKDRKSFLASLYNQRRYVVDDIVIGDYGGE
;
A
#
# COMPACT_ATOMS: atom_id res chain seq x y z
N MET A 1 9.20 8.28 9.34
CA MET A 1 10.11 8.81 8.31
C MET A 1 9.27 9.45 7.23
N TYR A 2 9.67 10.61 6.72
CA TYR A 2 9.06 11.18 5.53
C TYR A 2 10.07 11.92 4.66
N LEU A 3 9.77 12.07 3.36
CA LEU A 3 10.55 12.91 2.45
C LEU A 3 9.82 14.24 2.18
N GLN A 4 10.57 15.32 2.05
CA GLN A 4 10.04 16.66 1.82
C GLN A 4 9.88 16.95 0.32
N GLY A 5 8.87 17.74 -0.03
CA GLY A 5 8.64 18.22 -1.40
C GLY A 5 8.05 17.18 -2.35
N VAL A 6 7.37 16.15 -1.80
CA VAL A 6 6.77 15.06 -2.58
C VAL A 6 5.35 14.74 -2.14
N ASN A 7 4.59 14.16 -3.06
CA ASN A 7 3.35 13.45 -2.72
C ASN A 7 3.69 12.22 -1.86
N PHE A 8 2.80 11.86 -0.94
CA PHE A 8 3.05 10.79 0.04
C PHE A 8 4.24 11.13 0.96
N GLY A 9 4.32 12.36 1.44
CA GLY A 9 5.44 12.92 2.20
C GLY A 9 4.95 13.87 3.30
N ASP A 10 5.09 15.17 3.06
CA ASP A 10 4.79 16.23 4.05
C ASP A 10 3.34 16.17 4.56
N SER A 11 2.37 16.04 3.65
CA SER A 11 0.94 16.05 3.98
C SER A 11 0.55 14.84 4.85
N GLU A 12 1.02 13.65 4.51
CA GLU A 12 0.75 12.41 5.22
C GLU A 12 1.40 12.41 6.60
N TYR A 13 2.62 12.97 6.71
CA TYR A 13 3.26 13.16 8.01
C TYR A 13 2.47 14.12 8.90
N ALA A 14 2.03 15.27 8.37
CA ALA A 14 1.23 16.24 9.11
C ALA A 14 -0.11 15.63 9.59
N GLU A 15 -0.77 14.85 8.74
CA GLU A 15 -1.99 14.14 9.09
C GLU A 15 -1.75 13.09 10.18
N ALA A 16 -0.65 12.33 10.09
CA ALA A 16 -0.29 11.37 11.12
C ALA A 16 0.01 12.04 12.47
N GLN A 17 0.67 13.21 12.47
CA GLN A 17 0.85 14.01 13.69
C GLN A 17 -0.50 14.46 14.29
N ARG A 18 -1.43 14.89 13.44
CA ARG A 18 -2.79 15.29 13.87
C ARG A 18 -3.53 14.12 14.52
N VAL A 19 -3.51 12.94 13.90
CA VAL A 19 -4.15 11.73 14.44
C VAL A 19 -3.54 11.29 15.76
N LEU A 20 -2.20 11.26 15.86
CA LEU A 20 -1.50 10.87 17.09
C LEU A 20 -1.76 11.86 18.23
N SER A 21 -1.72 13.16 17.96
CA SER A 21 -1.99 14.18 18.97
C SER A 21 -3.42 14.13 19.50
N GLY A 22 -4.39 13.78 18.66
CA GLY A 22 -5.77 13.49 19.10
C GLY A 22 -5.88 12.34 20.10
N SER A 23 -4.88 11.45 20.15
CA SER A 23 -4.77 10.34 21.11
C SER A 23 -3.74 10.60 22.23
N ASN A 24 -3.24 11.84 22.39
CA ASN A 24 -2.13 12.19 23.29
C ASN A 24 -0.83 11.41 23.04
N LEU A 25 -0.60 11.00 21.78
CA LEU A 25 0.62 10.31 21.34
C LEU A 25 1.49 11.24 20.49
N THR A 26 2.80 11.00 20.48
CA THR A 26 3.77 11.73 19.66
C THR A 26 4.80 10.76 19.08
N PHE A 27 5.41 11.14 17.95
CA PHE A 27 6.57 10.41 17.42
C PHE A 27 7.77 10.55 18.36
N SER A 28 8.46 9.43 18.63
CA SER A 28 9.69 9.41 19.44
C SER A 28 10.92 9.88 18.67
N GLY A 29 10.89 9.79 17.33
CA GLY A 29 11.96 10.22 16.45
C GLY A 29 11.44 10.39 15.02
N VAL A 30 12.01 11.35 14.30
CA VAL A 30 11.60 11.68 12.93
C VAL A 30 12.82 11.81 12.05
N PHE A 31 12.91 10.94 11.04
CA PHE A 31 13.81 11.12 9.91
C PHE A 31 13.10 11.91 8.82
N THR A 32 13.72 13.00 8.35
CA THR A 32 13.24 13.77 7.21
C THR A 32 14.36 14.48 6.47
N VAL A 33 14.24 14.55 5.15
CA VAL A 33 15.16 15.21 4.23
C VAL A 33 14.45 15.62 2.94
N ASP A 34 15.02 16.57 2.20
CA ASP A 34 14.59 16.91 0.84
C ASP A 34 14.67 15.70 -0.10
N SER A 35 13.58 15.47 -0.84
CA SER A 35 13.49 14.41 -1.82
C SER A 35 14.32 14.68 -3.08
N SER A 36 14.90 13.63 -3.64
CA SER A 36 15.52 13.63 -4.98
C SER A 36 14.52 13.66 -6.14
N ALA A 37 13.21 13.57 -5.89
CA ALA A 37 12.18 13.49 -6.93
C ALA A 37 12.22 14.65 -7.95
N THR A 38 12.65 15.85 -7.53
CA THR A 38 12.77 17.03 -8.40
C THR A 38 14.22 17.40 -8.74
N GLY A 39 15.16 16.47 -8.57
CA GLY A 39 16.56 16.63 -8.98
C GLY A 39 17.46 17.37 -7.98
N GLY A 40 17.01 17.61 -6.75
CA GLY A 40 17.71 18.41 -5.75
C GLY A 40 17.81 17.79 -4.35
N GLY A 41 17.66 16.47 -4.23
CA GLY A 41 17.58 15.76 -2.95
C GLY A 41 18.72 16.08 -1.98
N ALA A 42 18.52 15.75 -0.71
CA ALA A 42 19.46 16.14 0.33
C ALA A 42 20.90 15.65 0.05
N LYS A 43 21.85 16.56 0.29
CA LYS A 43 23.28 16.22 0.26
C LYS A 43 23.56 15.05 1.20
N LYS A 44 24.59 14.27 0.88
CA LYS A 44 24.97 13.08 1.65
C LYS A 44 25.13 13.40 3.14
N GLU A 45 25.78 14.51 3.48
CA GLU A 45 26.05 14.92 4.85
C GLU A 45 24.77 15.25 5.62
N VAL A 46 23.77 15.85 4.95
CA VAL A 46 22.46 16.17 5.52
C VAL A 46 21.67 14.89 5.78
N PHE A 47 21.67 13.97 4.80
CA PHE A 47 21.05 12.66 4.97
C PHE A 47 21.69 11.88 6.13
N ASP A 48 23.02 11.88 6.20
CA ASP A 48 23.76 11.11 7.20
C ASP A 48 23.54 11.68 8.60
N ALA A 49 23.52 13.02 8.75
CA ALA A 49 23.19 13.66 10.02
C ALA A 49 21.75 13.38 10.47
N ALA A 50 20.78 13.45 9.55
CA ALA A 50 19.39 13.12 9.82
C ALA A 50 19.23 11.64 10.22
N TRP A 51 20.00 10.75 9.57
CA TRP A 51 20.03 9.33 9.91
C TRP A 51 20.54 9.11 11.33
N GLU A 52 21.69 9.69 11.70
CA GLU A 52 22.26 9.49 13.03
C GLU A 52 21.31 9.97 14.13
N ALA A 53 20.73 11.17 13.97
CA ALA A 53 19.76 11.71 14.92
C ALA A 53 18.53 10.81 15.07
N PHE A 54 18.04 10.25 13.97
CA PHE A 54 16.90 9.33 13.98
C PHE A 54 17.25 7.96 14.59
N ALA A 55 18.38 7.36 14.21
CA ALA A 55 18.77 6.04 14.69
C ALA A 55 19.08 6.05 16.19
N ASP A 56 19.57 7.17 16.72
CA ASP A 56 19.80 7.35 18.17
C ASP A 56 18.52 7.33 19.00
N THR A 57 17.35 7.61 18.40
CA THR A 57 16.06 7.45 19.11
C THR A 57 15.64 5.99 19.27
N ARG A 58 16.37 5.03 18.67
CA ARG A 58 16.12 3.58 18.75
C ARG A 58 14.64 3.22 18.55
N PRO A 59 14.06 3.58 17.39
CA PRO A 59 12.64 3.33 17.12
C PRO A 59 12.31 1.84 17.24
N GLN A 60 11.14 1.52 17.80
CA GLN A 60 10.60 0.15 17.82
C GLN A 60 9.76 -0.15 16.57
N ALA A 61 9.15 0.88 15.99
CA ALA A 61 8.41 0.82 14.75
C ALA A 61 8.59 2.13 13.97
N VAL A 62 8.57 2.05 12.64
CA VAL A 62 8.76 3.18 11.75
C VAL A 62 7.63 3.21 10.73
N ILE A 63 6.88 4.31 10.72
CA ILE A 63 5.90 4.60 9.65
C ILE A 63 6.62 5.34 8.53
N VAL A 64 6.43 4.88 7.30
CA VAL A 64 7.08 5.44 6.11
C VAL A 64 6.08 6.26 5.29
N PHE A 65 6.33 7.57 5.18
CA PHE A 65 5.61 8.48 4.29
C PHE A 65 6.57 8.93 3.19
N ALA A 66 6.76 8.09 2.18
CA ALA A 66 7.58 8.43 1.03
C ALA A 66 7.18 7.62 -0.21
N PRO A 67 7.41 8.14 -1.43
CA PRO A 67 7.27 7.38 -2.67
C PRO A 67 8.42 6.37 -2.85
N PRO A 68 8.28 5.36 -3.74
CA PRO A 68 9.32 4.36 -4.01
C PRO A 68 10.46 4.91 -4.88
N ILE A 69 11.27 5.81 -4.30
CA ILE A 69 12.39 6.48 -4.97
C ILE A 69 13.72 6.14 -4.27
N PRO A 70 14.89 6.46 -4.88
CA PRO A 70 16.19 6.09 -4.33
C PRO A 70 16.45 6.50 -2.88
N ASP A 71 15.96 7.66 -2.44
CA ASP A 71 16.13 8.11 -1.03
C ASP A 71 15.37 7.22 -0.05
N THR A 72 14.18 6.76 -0.43
CA THR A 72 13.37 5.82 0.37
C THR A 72 14.07 4.48 0.47
N VAL A 73 14.58 3.96 -0.65
CA VAL A 73 15.36 2.71 -0.67
C VAL A 73 16.62 2.84 0.19
N LYS A 74 17.30 3.99 0.12
CA LYS A 74 18.48 4.29 0.96
C LYS A 74 18.13 4.30 2.45
N PHE A 75 17.03 4.94 2.83
CA PHE A 75 16.54 4.96 4.21
C PHE A 75 16.23 3.55 4.71
N ILE A 76 15.43 2.78 3.95
CA ILE A 76 15.05 1.40 4.30
C ILE A 76 16.31 0.54 4.43
N GLY A 77 17.25 0.67 3.48
CA GLY A 77 18.50 -0.08 3.53
C GLY A 77 19.33 0.20 4.79
N ARG A 78 19.39 1.45 5.24
CA ARG A 78 20.04 1.79 6.52
C ARG A 78 19.31 1.22 7.71
N MET A 79 17.97 1.29 7.71
CA MET A 79 17.17 0.76 8.80
C MET A 79 17.41 -0.73 9.04
N LEU A 80 17.52 -1.49 7.96
CA LEU A 80 17.71 -2.94 8.04
C LEU A 80 19.14 -3.32 8.43
N THR A 81 20.14 -2.46 8.18
CA THR A 81 21.56 -2.75 8.42
C THR A 81 22.10 -2.15 9.73
N ASP A 82 21.57 -1.04 10.20
CA ASP A 82 22.03 -0.38 11.41
C ASP A 82 21.57 -1.15 12.66
N LYS A 83 22.50 -1.50 13.54
CA LYS A 83 22.24 -2.28 14.77
C LYS A 83 21.24 -1.60 15.71
N ARG A 84 21.08 -0.28 15.63
CA ARG A 84 20.12 0.49 16.45
C ARG A 84 18.68 0.32 15.97
N THR A 85 18.47 -0.04 14.71
CA THR A 85 17.15 -0.06 14.05
C THR A 85 16.80 -1.38 13.39
N THR A 86 17.75 -2.31 13.21
CA THR A 86 17.56 -3.59 12.49
C THR A 86 16.44 -4.47 13.07
N GLY A 87 16.12 -4.31 14.36
CA GLY A 87 15.00 -5.02 15.01
C GLY A 87 13.66 -4.30 14.99
N ALA A 88 13.59 -3.10 14.40
CA ALA A 88 12.38 -2.29 14.37
C ALA A 88 11.40 -2.78 13.30
N TYR A 89 10.10 -2.65 13.58
CA TYR A 89 9.04 -2.90 12.61
C TYR A 89 8.97 -1.79 11.57
N LEU A 90 8.72 -2.16 10.32
CA LEU A 90 8.56 -1.24 9.21
C LEU A 90 7.09 -1.25 8.77
N LEU A 91 6.42 -0.12 8.96
CA LEU A 91 5.02 0.08 8.60
C LEU A 91 4.98 0.88 7.30
N VAL A 92 4.61 0.22 6.19
CA VAL A 92 4.65 0.80 4.85
C VAL A 92 3.27 0.92 4.22
N PRO A 93 2.99 2.01 3.49
CA PRO A 93 1.80 2.10 2.66
C PRO A 93 1.87 1.16 1.45
N LEU A 94 0.71 0.85 0.88
CA LEU A 94 0.55 -0.05 -0.28
C LEU A 94 1.51 0.29 -1.43
N VAL A 95 1.73 1.58 -1.69
CA VAL A 95 2.60 2.05 -2.78
C VAL A 95 4.05 1.58 -2.66
N LEU A 96 4.50 1.19 -1.47
CA LEU A 96 5.84 0.66 -1.24
C LEU A 96 5.88 -0.87 -1.23
N GLN A 97 4.75 -1.58 -1.29
CA GLN A 97 4.69 -3.05 -1.24
C GLN A 97 5.56 -3.69 -2.32
N GLU A 98 5.56 -3.14 -3.54
CA GLU A 98 6.36 -3.63 -4.65
C GLU A 98 7.88 -3.62 -4.39
N LEU A 99 8.38 -2.70 -3.54
CA LEU A 99 9.79 -2.67 -3.11
C LEU A 99 10.18 -3.85 -2.21
N PHE A 100 9.20 -4.64 -1.75
CA PHE A 100 9.43 -5.82 -0.95
C PHE A 100 9.06 -7.10 -1.70
N LEU A 101 8.18 -7.02 -2.71
CA LEU A 101 7.76 -8.16 -3.53
C LEU A 101 8.69 -8.42 -4.73
N ARG A 102 9.06 -7.38 -5.50
CA ARG A 102 9.73 -7.53 -6.80
C ARG A 102 11.18 -7.06 -6.81
N ASP A 103 11.43 -5.90 -6.23
CA ASP A 103 12.76 -5.31 -6.16
C ASP A 103 13.29 -5.39 -4.73
N PRO A 104 13.98 -6.49 -4.33
CA PRO A 104 14.53 -6.57 -3.00
C PRO A 104 15.40 -5.34 -2.73
N CYS A 105 15.02 -4.55 -1.71
CA CYS A 105 15.79 -3.38 -1.28
C CYS A 105 17.29 -3.73 -1.28
N ALA A 106 18.16 -2.80 -1.69
CA ALA A 106 19.59 -3.08 -1.86
C ALA A 106 20.25 -3.74 -0.62
N ALA A 107 19.71 -3.54 0.57
CA ALA A 107 20.09 -4.25 1.79
C ALA A 107 19.82 -5.77 1.72
N VAL A 108 18.66 -6.20 1.23
CA VAL A 108 18.33 -7.61 1.00
C VAL A 108 19.21 -8.21 -0.10
N ALA A 109 19.41 -7.47 -1.20
CA ALA A 109 20.36 -7.88 -2.24
C ALA A 109 21.79 -8.00 -1.71
N GLY A 110 22.13 -7.22 -0.68
CA GLY A 110 23.39 -7.25 0.06
C GLY A 110 23.46 -8.28 1.19
N GLY A 111 22.47 -9.17 1.33
CA GLY A 111 22.47 -10.27 2.31
C GLY A 111 21.80 -9.98 3.65
N VAL A 112 21.03 -8.90 3.77
CA VAL A 112 20.19 -8.66 4.96
C VAL A 112 18.92 -9.47 4.87
N GLU A 113 18.76 -10.44 5.78
CA GLU A 113 17.56 -11.25 5.88
C GLU A 113 16.43 -10.43 6.52
N PHE A 114 15.29 -10.34 5.84
CA PHE A 114 14.07 -9.82 6.47
C PHE A 114 13.54 -10.85 7.45
N VAL A 115 13.30 -10.44 8.70
CA VAL A 115 12.59 -11.27 9.66
C VAL A 115 11.11 -11.30 9.25
N PRO A 116 10.48 -12.48 9.03
CA PRO A 116 9.06 -12.56 8.72
C PRO A 116 8.21 -11.79 9.74
N GLY A 117 7.32 -10.92 9.25
CA GLY A 117 6.48 -10.05 10.08
C GLY A 117 7.13 -8.72 10.51
N GLN A 118 8.39 -8.46 10.13
CA GLN A 118 9.03 -7.17 10.37
C GLN A 118 8.45 -6.06 9.49
N VAL A 119 8.14 -6.37 8.23
CA VAL A 119 7.49 -5.44 7.31
C VAL A 119 5.98 -5.70 7.35
N ILE A 120 5.22 -4.65 7.67
CA ILE A 120 3.77 -4.67 7.69
C ILE A 120 3.31 -3.64 6.66
N THR A 121 2.65 -4.12 5.62
CA THR A 121 2.07 -3.27 4.58
C THR A 121 0.58 -3.10 4.76
N THR A 122 0.06 -1.95 4.35
CA THR A 122 -1.38 -1.77 4.17
C THR A 122 -1.82 -2.37 2.82
N GLY A 123 -2.90 -3.14 2.81
CA GLY A 123 -3.59 -3.59 1.60
C GLY A 123 -4.91 -2.85 1.42
N THR A 124 -5.40 -2.75 0.18
CA THR A 124 -6.75 -2.19 -0.09
C THR A 124 -7.82 -3.27 -0.28
N SER A 125 -7.38 -4.53 -0.43
CA SER A 125 -8.25 -5.69 -0.62
C SER A 125 -7.78 -6.86 0.26
N PRO A 126 -8.66 -7.80 0.63
CA PRO A 126 -8.22 -9.03 1.27
C PRO A 126 -7.31 -9.83 0.34
N LEU A 127 -6.39 -10.61 0.90
CA LEU A 127 -5.57 -11.53 0.12
C LEU A 127 -6.45 -12.61 -0.52
N ALA A 128 -6.06 -13.04 -1.73
CA ALA A 128 -6.79 -14.05 -2.49
C ALA A 128 -6.91 -15.40 -1.75
N LYS A 129 -5.98 -15.70 -0.83
CA LYS A 129 -6.00 -16.89 0.03
C LYS A 129 -6.83 -16.75 1.31
N ASP A 130 -7.30 -15.54 1.63
CA ASP A 130 -8.02 -15.26 2.87
C ASP A 130 -9.51 -15.62 2.77
N THR A 131 -9.81 -16.91 2.91
CA THR A 131 -11.16 -17.47 2.78
C THR A 131 -12.09 -17.16 3.94
N ARG A 132 -11.69 -16.33 4.91
CA ARG A 132 -12.58 -15.82 5.96
C ARG A 132 -13.68 -14.92 5.38
N TYR A 133 -13.41 -14.29 4.23
CA TYR A 133 -14.37 -13.46 3.50
C TYR A 133 -15.14 -14.29 2.47
N LYS A 134 -16.47 -14.15 2.44
CA LYS A 134 -17.35 -14.77 1.45
C LYS A 134 -17.03 -14.27 0.04
N ALA A 135 -16.73 -12.98 -0.11
CA ALA A 135 -16.29 -12.40 -1.37
C ALA A 135 -15.07 -13.14 -1.93
N ILE A 136 -14.09 -13.47 -1.07
CA ILE A 136 -12.89 -14.21 -1.50
C ILE A 136 -13.22 -15.64 -1.86
N GLN A 137 -14.09 -16.33 -1.12
CA GLN A 137 -14.55 -17.68 -1.50
C GLN A 137 -15.22 -17.69 -2.89
N ARG A 138 -15.98 -16.65 -3.23
CA ARG A 138 -16.60 -16.50 -4.55
C ARG A 138 -15.56 -16.15 -5.62
N PHE A 139 -14.68 -15.20 -5.33
CA PHE A 139 -13.56 -14.82 -6.18
C PHE A 139 -12.73 -16.02 -6.61
N GLN A 140 -12.31 -16.89 -5.67
CA GLN A 140 -11.48 -18.05 -5.99
C GLN A 140 -12.14 -18.95 -7.06
N LYS A 141 -13.46 -19.18 -6.96
CA LYS A 141 -14.22 -19.98 -7.92
C LYS A 141 -14.30 -19.31 -9.30
N VAL A 142 -14.67 -18.03 -9.32
CA VAL A 142 -14.84 -17.27 -10.57
C VAL A 142 -13.50 -17.08 -11.28
N MET A 143 -12.44 -16.78 -10.54
CA MET A 143 -11.11 -16.56 -11.10
C MET A 143 -10.52 -17.87 -11.63
N GLN A 144 -10.68 -18.99 -10.91
CA GLN A 144 -10.25 -20.30 -11.40
C GLN A 144 -10.96 -20.69 -12.70
N ASP A 145 -12.27 -20.47 -12.78
CA ASP A 145 -13.04 -20.71 -14.01
C ASP A 145 -12.60 -19.78 -15.16
N TYR A 146 -12.39 -18.50 -14.87
CA TYR A 146 -11.88 -17.54 -15.84
C TYR A 146 -10.49 -17.93 -16.37
N LEU A 147 -9.54 -18.28 -15.50
CA LEU A 147 -8.19 -18.67 -15.92
C LEU A 147 -8.21 -19.96 -16.74
N ALA A 148 -9.10 -20.91 -16.42
CA ALA A 148 -9.26 -22.15 -17.16
C ALA A 148 -9.85 -21.96 -18.58
N HIS A 149 -10.70 -20.95 -18.79
CA HIS A 149 -11.49 -20.80 -20.01
C HIS A 149 -11.22 -19.54 -20.83
N SER A 150 -10.48 -18.56 -20.30
CA SER A 150 -10.21 -17.28 -20.98
C SER A 150 -9.23 -17.39 -22.16
N GLY A 151 -8.46 -18.47 -22.25
CA GLY A 151 -7.36 -18.60 -23.22
C GLY A 151 -6.17 -17.69 -22.92
N GLN A 152 -6.09 -17.15 -21.69
CA GLN A 152 -4.96 -16.33 -21.25
C GLN A 152 -3.65 -17.13 -21.31
N THR A 153 -2.54 -16.45 -21.61
CA THR A 153 -1.19 -17.03 -21.66
C THR A 153 -0.21 -16.32 -20.72
N GLN A 154 -0.71 -15.47 -19.83
CA GLN A 154 0.08 -14.68 -18.90
C GLN A 154 0.54 -15.51 -17.70
N TYR A 155 -0.31 -16.44 -17.24
CA TYR A 155 -0.07 -17.30 -16.09
C TYR A 155 0.04 -18.75 -16.52
N ALA A 156 1.01 -19.45 -15.95
CA ALA A 156 1.30 -20.84 -16.27
C ALA A 156 0.28 -21.83 -15.69
N ASP A 157 -0.47 -21.42 -14.66
CA ASP A 157 -1.48 -22.24 -13.99
C ASP A 157 -2.75 -21.44 -13.68
N ASN A 158 -3.82 -22.17 -13.37
CA ASN A 158 -5.15 -21.62 -13.13
C ASN A 158 -5.39 -21.23 -11.66
N ASP A 159 -4.37 -21.38 -10.81
CA ASP A 159 -4.39 -21.08 -9.37
C ASP A 159 -3.26 -20.12 -8.97
N HIS A 160 -2.68 -19.40 -9.94
CA HIS A 160 -1.56 -18.46 -9.75
C HIS A 160 -1.87 -17.43 -8.65
N PHE A 161 -3.10 -16.93 -8.62
CA PHE A 161 -3.58 -15.98 -7.62
C PHE A 161 -3.52 -16.48 -6.17
N LEU A 162 -3.38 -17.79 -5.94
CA LEU A 162 -3.17 -18.37 -4.60
C LEU A 162 -1.69 -18.53 -4.24
N LYS A 163 -0.81 -18.52 -5.24
CA LYS A 163 0.62 -18.79 -5.11
C LYS A 163 1.45 -17.51 -5.07
N ASP A 164 0.98 -16.47 -5.74
CA ASP A 164 1.58 -15.14 -5.76
C ASP A 164 0.64 -14.14 -5.06
N ASP A 165 1.05 -13.65 -3.88
CA ASP A 165 0.24 -12.73 -3.09
C ASP A 165 0.10 -11.35 -3.77
N GLY A 166 1.09 -10.91 -4.56
CA GLY A 166 1.06 -9.61 -5.24
C GLY A 166 0.07 -9.62 -6.40
N ASP A 167 0.22 -10.60 -7.30
CA ASP A 167 -0.71 -10.78 -8.41
C ASP A 167 -2.11 -11.16 -7.90
N GLY A 168 -2.18 -12.00 -6.85
CA GLY A 168 -3.44 -12.37 -6.20
C GLY A 168 -4.20 -11.17 -5.62
N GLU A 169 -3.52 -10.27 -4.89
CA GLU A 169 -4.12 -9.03 -4.38
C GLU A 169 -4.64 -8.14 -5.53
N MET A 170 -3.86 -7.97 -6.60
CA MET A 170 -4.30 -7.19 -7.77
C MET A 170 -5.52 -7.82 -8.47
N MET A 171 -5.55 -9.14 -8.61
CA MET A 171 -6.68 -9.84 -9.22
C MET A 171 -7.96 -9.68 -8.38
N VAL A 172 -7.85 -9.77 -7.05
CA VAL A 172 -8.97 -9.51 -6.14
C VAL A 172 -9.46 -8.07 -6.31
N ALA A 173 -8.56 -7.09 -6.29
CA ALA A 173 -8.90 -5.68 -6.46
C ALA A 173 -9.61 -5.42 -7.81
N GLY A 174 -9.10 -6.00 -8.89
CA GLY A 174 -9.71 -5.89 -10.23
C GLY A 174 -11.10 -6.55 -10.29
N TRP A 175 -11.26 -7.72 -9.69
CA TRP A 175 -12.55 -8.39 -9.63
C TRP A 175 -13.58 -7.59 -8.81
N ILE A 176 -13.21 -7.10 -7.63
CA ILE A 176 -14.06 -6.23 -6.80
C ILE A 176 -14.49 -4.98 -7.58
N ALA A 177 -13.55 -4.32 -8.28
CA ALA A 177 -13.87 -3.16 -9.10
C ALA A 177 -14.87 -3.51 -10.21
N GLY A 178 -14.74 -4.68 -10.84
CA GLY A 178 -15.69 -5.20 -11.83
C GLY A 178 -17.09 -5.46 -11.26
N GLU A 179 -17.16 -6.02 -10.05
CA GLU A 179 -18.42 -6.25 -9.34
C GLU A 179 -19.14 -4.95 -8.99
N VAL A 180 -18.39 -3.95 -8.50
CA VAL A 180 -18.92 -2.60 -8.23
C VAL A 180 -19.41 -1.95 -9.53
N LEU A 181 -18.64 -2.05 -10.61
CA LEU A 181 -19.02 -1.49 -11.91
C LEU A 181 -20.30 -2.13 -12.45
N SER A 182 -20.44 -3.45 -12.34
CA SER A 182 -21.65 -4.19 -12.75
C SER A 182 -22.89 -3.67 -12.00
N GLN A 183 -22.78 -3.49 -10.67
CA GLN A 183 -23.85 -2.90 -9.86
C GLN A 183 -24.11 -1.43 -10.22
N ALA A 184 -23.06 -0.65 -10.50
CA ALA A 184 -23.17 0.75 -10.90
C ALA A 184 -23.98 0.90 -12.20
N LEU A 185 -23.71 0.03 -13.18
CA LEU A 185 -24.35 0.01 -14.50
C LEU A 185 -25.76 -0.61 -14.51
N GLY A 186 -26.14 -1.34 -13.46
CA GLY A 186 -27.49 -1.89 -13.32
C GLY A 186 -28.59 -0.84 -13.13
N SER A 187 -28.26 0.41 -12.79
CA SER A 187 -29.24 1.48 -12.60
C SER A 187 -29.52 2.26 -13.89
N ARG A 188 -30.69 2.04 -14.48
CA ARG A 188 -31.12 2.75 -15.69
C ARG A 188 -31.22 4.27 -15.52
N GLU A 189 -31.51 4.75 -14.32
CA GLU A 189 -31.62 6.19 -14.01
C GLU A 189 -30.27 6.91 -14.14
N TRP A 190 -29.20 6.23 -13.72
CA TRP A 190 -27.86 6.82 -13.60
C TRP A 190 -26.98 6.60 -14.84
N VAL A 191 -27.35 5.70 -15.75
CA VAL A 191 -26.53 5.32 -16.92
C VAL A 191 -27.02 6.00 -18.22
N LYS A 192 -27.96 6.95 -18.13
CA LYS A 192 -28.50 7.67 -19.29
C LYS A 192 -27.45 8.48 -20.06
N ASP A 193 -26.44 9.01 -19.35
CA ASP A 193 -25.32 9.76 -19.94
C ASP A 193 -24.12 9.80 -18.96
N ARG A 194 -22.93 10.16 -19.48
CA ARG A 194 -21.68 10.21 -18.70
C ARG A 194 -21.77 11.15 -17.49
N LYS A 195 -22.46 12.29 -17.61
CA LYS A 195 -22.57 13.28 -16.54
C LYS A 195 -23.41 12.72 -15.39
N SER A 196 -24.54 12.10 -15.74
CA SER A 196 -25.44 11.44 -14.79
C SER A 196 -24.77 10.26 -14.09
N PHE A 197 -23.96 9.49 -14.83
CA PHE A 197 -23.20 8.37 -14.25
C PHE A 197 -22.15 8.87 -13.25
N LEU A 198 -21.34 9.85 -13.64
CA LEU A 198 -20.33 10.45 -12.76
C LEU A 198 -20.96 11.06 -11.50
N ALA A 199 -22.07 11.79 -11.64
CA ALA A 199 -22.80 12.33 -10.49
C ALA A 199 -23.29 11.21 -9.55
N SER A 200 -23.74 10.09 -10.12
CA SER A 200 -24.21 8.95 -9.32
C SER A 200 -23.13 8.31 -8.45
N LEU A 201 -21.85 8.35 -8.87
CA LEU A 201 -20.75 7.76 -8.12
C LEU A 201 -20.54 8.44 -6.76
N TYR A 202 -20.87 9.73 -6.66
CA TYR A 202 -20.73 10.54 -5.44
C TYR A 202 -22.04 10.64 -4.64
N ASN A 203 -23.11 9.98 -5.08
CA ASN A 203 -24.45 10.11 -4.51
C ASN A 203 -24.71 9.07 -3.40
N GLN A 204 -23.77 8.95 -2.44
CA GLN A 204 -23.84 8.00 -1.29
C GLN A 204 -24.25 6.57 -1.69
N ARG A 205 -23.83 6.11 -2.86
CA ARG A 205 -24.17 4.75 -3.31
C ARG A 205 -23.35 3.75 -2.51
N ARG A 206 -24.05 2.75 -1.96
CA ARG A 206 -23.44 1.60 -1.31
C ARG A 206 -23.46 0.42 -2.28
N TYR A 207 -22.29 -0.12 -2.57
CA TYR A 207 -22.09 -1.34 -3.37
C TYR A 207 -21.70 -2.47 -2.43
N VAL A 208 -22.36 -3.62 -2.57
CA VAL A 208 -22.16 -4.76 -1.67
C VAL A 208 -21.67 -5.93 -2.50
N VAL A 209 -20.42 -6.34 -2.28
CA VAL A 209 -19.81 -7.51 -2.89
C VAL A 209 -19.71 -8.59 -1.81
N ASP A 210 -20.76 -9.40 -1.70
CA ASP A 210 -20.95 -10.38 -0.62
C ASP A 210 -20.87 -9.73 0.77
N ASP A 211 -19.73 -9.86 1.45
CA ASP A 211 -19.44 -9.28 2.77
C ASP A 211 -18.52 -8.06 2.74
N ILE A 212 -18.13 -7.58 1.56
CA ILE A 212 -17.38 -6.34 1.36
C ILE A 212 -18.34 -5.22 0.97
N VAL A 213 -18.25 -4.08 1.67
CA VAL A 213 -19.07 -2.90 1.41
C VAL A 213 -18.18 -1.77 0.91
N ILE A 214 -18.53 -1.19 -0.24
CA ILE A 214 -17.79 -0.11 -0.90
C ILE A 214 -18.74 1.06 -1.17
N GLY A 215 -18.26 2.29 -0.96
CA GLY A 215 -19.06 3.50 -1.13
C GLY A 215 -19.68 3.95 0.19
N ASP A 216 -20.76 4.73 0.09
CA ASP A 216 -21.37 5.41 1.25
C ASP A 216 -20.38 6.33 2.00
N TYR A 217 -19.52 7.02 1.24
CA TYR A 217 -18.70 8.10 1.78
C TYR A 217 -19.66 9.24 2.14
N GLY A 218 -19.83 9.49 3.44
CA GLY A 218 -20.79 10.46 3.98
C GLY A 218 -20.75 11.81 3.28
N GLY A 219 -21.91 12.44 3.18
CA GLY A 219 -22.03 13.84 2.81
C GLY A 219 -21.77 14.69 4.04
N GLU A 220 -20.90 15.68 3.91
CA GLU A 220 -20.94 16.86 4.79
C GLU A 220 -22.19 17.69 4.49
#